data_AF-A0A382LKR5-F1
#
_entry.id   AF-A0A382LKR5-F1
#
_cell.length_a   1.000
_cell.length_b   1.000
_cell.length_c   1.000
_cell.angle_alpha   90.00
_cell.angle_beta   90.00
_cell.angle_gamma   90.00
#
_symmetry.space_group_name_H-M   'P 1'
#
loop_
_entity.id
_entity.type
_entity.pdbx_description
1 polymer ?
#
loop_
_entity_poly.entity_id
_entity_poly.type
_entity_poly.pdbx_seq_one_letter_code
_entity_poly.pdbx_strand_id
1 'polypeptide(L)'
;MRIIIYLFLIFFINQIYASETGVVTGYKIPRFVSLKSNEVNLRVGPSFDYQIKIKYIQKNLPVEIVDEYDVWRQIQDIDGNFGWIHKSLLKGNRNGVILSDIDNFALIFNYPQGYQIGKIG
;
A
#
# COMPACT_ATOMS: atom_id res chain seq x y z
N MET A 1 22.45 -19.36 32.48
CA MET A 1 22.33 -18.16 31.62
C MET A 1 22.39 -18.45 30.12
N ARG A 2 23.21 -19.40 29.63
CA ARG A 2 23.27 -19.75 28.19
C ARG A 2 21.96 -20.31 27.60
N ILE A 3 21.25 -21.18 28.33
CA ILE A 3 19.94 -21.73 27.87
C ILE A 3 18.88 -20.64 27.65
N ILE A 4 18.84 -19.61 28.51
CA ILE A 4 17.87 -18.51 28.41
C ILE A 4 18.13 -17.67 27.15
N ILE A 5 19.40 -17.47 26.79
CA ILE A 5 19.80 -16.76 25.57
C ILE A 5 19.33 -17.53 24.32
N TYR A 6 19.48 -18.87 24.30
CA TYR A 6 19.01 -19.68 23.17
C TYR A 6 17.48 -19.70 23.03
N LEU A 7 16.74 -19.72 24.13
CA LEU A 7 15.28 -19.61 24.11
C LEU A 7 14.82 -18.24 23.60
N PHE A 8 15.50 -17.16 23.99
CA PHE A 8 15.26 -15.83 23.44
C PHE A 8 15.58 -15.75 21.94
N LEU A 9 16.66 -16.41 21.49
CA LEU A 9 17.05 -16.46 20.09
C LEU A 9 16.01 -17.19 19.22
N ILE A 10 15.44 -18.29 19.71
CA ILE A 10 14.40 -19.05 19.01
C ILE A 10 13.08 -18.25 18.94
N PHE A 11 12.74 -17.49 19.98
CA PHE A 11 11.54 -16.65 19.98
C PHE A 11 11.61 -15.51 18.95
N PHE A 12 12.80 -14.91 18.76
CA PHE A 12 13.02 -13.84 17.77
C PHE A 12 12.90 -14.32 16.32
N ILE A 13 13.30 -15.55 16.00
CA ILE A 13 13.24 -16.08 14.62
C ILE A 13 11.80 -16.24 14.13
N ASN A 14 10.85 -16.52 15.04
CA ASN A 14 9.45 -16.75 14.66
C ASN A 14 8.69 -15.46 14.29
N GLN A 15 9.19 -14.27 14.64
CA GLN A 15 8.48 -13.02 14.32
C GLN A 15 8.64 -12.56 12.86
N ILE A 16 9.49 -13.20 12.06
CA ILE A 16 9.90 -12.68 10.74
C ILE A 16 9.05 -13.24 9.58
N TYR A 17 8.15 -14.20 9.82
CA TYR A 17 7.29 -14.75 8.78
C TYR A 17 6.09 -13.84 8.48
N ALA A 18 6.34 -12.71 7.80
CA ALA A 18 5.28 -11.96 7.14
C ALA A 18 4.72 -12.79 5.97
N SER A 19 3.40 -12.87 5.82
CA SER A 19 2.78 -13.59 4.72
C SER A 19 3.19 -12.97 3.39
N GLU A 20 3.83 -13.73 2.52
CA GLU A 20 4.21 -13.25 1.20
C GLU A 20 3.01 -13.05 0.28
N THR A 21 1.83 -13.59 0.63
CA THR A 21 0.60 -13.49 -0.18
C THR A 21 -0.61 -13.15 0.67
N GLY A 22 -1.56 -12.44 0.07
CA GLY A 22 -2.82 -12.06 0.72
C GLY A 22 -3.74 -13.26 0.89
N VAL A 23 -4.31 -13.42 2.08
CA VAL A 23 -5.15 -14.58 2.44
C VAL A 23 -6.44 -14.70 1.62
N VAL A 24 -6.89 -13.61 0.99
CA VAL A 24 -8.12 -13.59 0.19
C VAL A 24 -7.85 -13.82 -1.31
N THR A 25 -6.84 -13.15 -1.86
CA THR A 25 -6.58 -13.16 -3.31
C THR A 25 -5.46 -14.10 -3.74
N GLY A 26 -4.59 -14.52 -2.82
CA GLY A 26 -3.34 -15.23 -3.14
C GLY A 26 -2.30 -14.37 -3.87
N TYR A 27 -2.54 -13.06 -4.04
CA TYR A 27 -1.57 -12.16 -4.65
C TYR A 27 -0.50 -11.76 -3.66
N LYS A 28 0.71 -11.50 -4.18
CA LYS A 28 1.83 -11.03 -3.36
C LYS A 28 1.45 -9.78 -2.59
N ILE A 29 1.73 -9.75 -1.29
CA ILE A 29 1.67 -8.55 -0.46
C ILE A 29 3.06 -8.28 0.15
N PRO A 30 3.45 -7.02 0.34
CA PRO A 30 2.69 -5.83 -0.05
C PRO A 30 2.68 -5.60 -1.57
N ARG A 31 1.66 -4.88 -2.08
CA ARG A 31 1.54 -4.54 -3.50
C ARG A 31 0.86 -3.21 -3.76
N PHE A 32 1.35 -2.50 -4.78
CA PHE A 32 0.76 -1.23 -5.20
C PHE A 32 -0.48 -1.41 -6.08
N VAL A 33 -1.50 -0.61 -5.75
CA VAL A 33 -2.75 -0.42 -6.50
C VAL A 33 -3.06 1.07 -6.55
N SER A 34 -4.22 1.45 -7.09
CA SER A 34 -4.66 2.85 -7.07
C SER A 34 -6.13 3.01 -6.76
N LEU A 35 -6.49 4.18 -6.22
CA LEU A 35 -7.88 4.55 -5.96
C LEU A 35 -8.69 4.62 -7.26
N LYS A 36 -9.85 3.96 -7.29
CA LYS A 36 -10.73 3.87 -8.46
C LYS A 36 -11.66 5.07 -8.60
N SER A 37 -12.09 5.65 -7.47
CA SER A 37 -13.08 6.72 -7.39
C SER A 37 -12.44 8.03 -6.93
N ASN A 38 -13.11 9.16 -7.19
CA ASN A 38 -12.69 10.46 -6.65
C ASN A 38 -12.80 10.48 -5.13
N GLU A 39 -13.91 9.97 -4.59
CA GLU A 39 -14.12 9.86 -3.15
C GLU A 39 -13.90 8.42 -2.68
N VAL A 40 -12.98 8.23 -1.73
CA VAL A 40 -12.70 6.93 -1.10
C VAL A 40 -12.53 7.11 0.40
N ASN A 41 -13.25 6.31 1.19
CA ASN A 41 -13.16 6.33 2.64
C ASN A 41 -12.17 5.28 3.13
N LEU A 42 -11.12 5.74 3.82
CA LEU A 42 -10.26 4.91 4.65
C LEU A 42 -10.93 4.71 6.00
N ARG A 43 -11.14 3.46 6.41
CA ARG A 43 -11.75 3.12 7.69
C ARG A 43 -10.73 2.57 8.67
N VAL A 44 -11.02 2.68 9.97
CA VAL A 44 -10.16 2.12 11.03
C VAL A 44 -10.18 0.58 11.02
N GLY A 45 -11.27 -0.04 10.57
CA GLY A 45 -11.41 -1.50 10.50
C GLY A 45 -12.19 -1.98 9.26
N PRO A 46 -12.20 -3.29 9.00
CA PRO A 46 -12.76 -3.90 7.79
C PRO A 46 -14.28 -4.14 7.88
N SER A 47 -15.03 -3.09 8.22
CA SER A 47 -16.51 -3.08 8.18
C SER A 47 -17.01 -1.66 7.97
N PHE A 48 -18.24 -1.51 7.50
CA PHE A 48 -18.93 -0.23 7.42
C PHE A 48 -19.22 0.38 8.81
N ASP A 49 -19.21 -0.42 9.88
CA ASP A 49 -19.44 0.03 11.26
C ASP A 49 -18.23 0.78 11.85
N TYR A 50 -17.03 0.56 11.32
CA TYR A 50 -15.84 1.28 11.74
C TYR A 50 -15.85 2.71 11.21
N GLN A 51 -15.44 3.65 12.04
CA GLN A 51 -15.36 5.06 11.69
C GLN A 51 -14.44 5.31 10.50
N ILE A 52 -14.77 6.35 9.72
CA ILE A 52 -13.92 6.85 8.64
C ILE A 52 -12.76 7.61 9.27
N LYS A 53 -11.54 7.16 8.99
CA LYS A 53 -10.30 7.80 9.41
C LYS A 53 -9.93 8.95 8.47
N ILE A 54 -10.01 8.71 7.17
CA ILE A 54 -9.65 9.68 6.11
C ILE A 54 -10.65 9.54 4.97
N LYS A 55 -11.04 10.66 4.36
CA LYS A 55 -11.71 10.68 3.06
C LYS A 55 -10.75 11.22 2.01
N TYR A 56 -10.30 10.37 1.11
CA TYR A 56 -9.56 10.79 -0.07
C TYR A 56 -10.51 11.39 -1.09
N ILE A 57 -10.10 12.50 -1.71
CA ILE A 57 -10.84 13.22 -2.76
C ILE A 57 -10.10 13.22 -4.11
N GLN A 58 -9.20 12.26 -4.31
CA GLN A 58 -8.35 12.14 -5.50
C GLN A 58 -8.39 10.72 -6.07
N LYS A 59 -8.86 10.62 -7.31
CA LYS A 59 -8.77 9.38 -8.10
C LYS A 59 -7.33 9.11 -8.52
N ASN A 60 -6.98 7.83 -8.70
CA ASN A 60 -5.66 7.36 -9.12
C ASN A 60 -4.54 7.60 -8.10
N LEU A 61 -4.84 8.00 -6.87
CA LEU A 61 -3.84 8.04 -5.80
C LEU A 61 -3.28 6.62 -5.61
N PRO A 62 -1.95 6.42 -5.71
CA PRO A 62 -1.35 5.12 -5.46
C PRO A 62 -1.35 4.82 -3.97
N VAL A 63 -1.67 3.57 -3.63
CA VAL A 63 -1.64 3.05 -2.25
C VAL A 63 -1.07 1.64 -2.25
N GLU A 64 -0.43 1.26 -1.16
CA GLU A 64 0.13 -0.06 -0.97
C GLU A 64 -0.85 -0.93 -0.19
N ILE A 65 -1.29 -2.07 -0.74
CA ILE A 65 -2.03 -3.08 0.02
C ILE A 65 -1.03 -3.85 0.86
N VAL A 66 -1.25 -3.89 2.17
CA VAL A 66 -0.42 -4.58 3.15
C VAL A 66 -1.12 -5.79 3.77
N ASP A 67 -2.45 -5.85 3.73
CA ASP A 67 -3.24 -6.99 4.22
C ASP A 67 -4.62 -7.09 3.53
N GLU A 68 -5.28 -8.24 3.67
CA GLU A 68 -6.58 -8.53 3.08
C GLU A 68 -7.52 -9.22 4.08
N TYR A 69 -8.76 -8.76 4.18
CA TYR A 69 -9.81 -9.40 4.96
C TYR A 69 -11.13 -9.35 4.19
N ASP A 70 -11.65 -10.50 3.77
CA ASP A 70 -12.86 -10.59 2.92
C ASP A 70 -12.83 -9.57 1.75
N VAL A 71 -13.76 -8.61 1.72
CA VAL A 71 -13.84 -7.56 0.69
C VAL A 71 -13.00 -6.32 0.98
N TRP A 72 -12.25 -6.31 2.09
CA TRP A 72 -11.46 -5.18 2.57
C TRP A 72 -9.97 -5.37 2.33
N ARG A 73 -9.29 -4.28 2.02
CA ARG A 73 -7.84 -4.24 1.85
C ARG A 73 -7.29 -3.24 2.84
N GLN A 74 -6.38 -3.70 3.69
CA GLN A 74 -5.60 -2.80 4.52
C GLN A 74 -4.57 -2.16 3.62
N ILE A 75 -4.48 -0.84 3.66
CA ILE A 75 -3.55 -0.07 2.87
C ILE A 75 -2.63 0.76 3.74
N GLN A 76 -1.49 1.13 3.17
CA GLN A 76 -0.64 2.25 3.57
C GLN A 76 -0.63 3.28 2.44
N ASP A 77 -0.93 4.54 2.74
CA ASP A 77 -0.80 5.63 1.78
C ASP A 77 0.61 6.26 1.80
N ILE A 78 0.83 7.24 0.91
CA ILE A 78 2.13 7.94 0.77
C ILE A 78 2.56 8.71 2.02
N ASP A 79 1.59 9.12 2.86
CA ASP A 79 1.82 9.83 4.11
C ASP A 79 1.99 8.85 5.30
N GLY A 80 1.97 7.54 5.04
CA GLY A 80 2.11 6.50 6.06
C GLY A 80 0.83 6.18 6.82
N ASN A 81 -0.34 6.63 6.37
CA ASN A 81 -1.61 6.29 7.00
C ASN A 81 -2.02 4.87 6.70
N PHE A 82 -2.30 4.11 7.77
CA PHE A 82 -2.91 2.79 7.69
C PHE A 82 -4.42 2.83 7.88
N GLY A 83 -5.12 1.95 7.16
CA GLY A 83 -6.55 1.68 7.35
C GLY A 83 -7.12 0.76 6.28
N TRP A 84 -8.43 0.58 6.27
CA TRP A 84 -9.14 -0.37 5.42
C TRP A 84 -9.98 0.32 4.35
N ILE A 85 -9.84 -0.16 3.12
CA ILE A 85 -10.63 0.29 1.97
C ILE A 85 -11.37 -0.91 1.36
N HIS A 86 -12.64 -0.70 1.03
CA HIS A 86 -13.43 -1.71 0.32
C HIS A 86 -12.90 -1.94 -1.09
N LYS A 87 -12.69 -3.19 -1.50
CA LYS A 87 -12.03 -3.57 -2.77
C LYS A 87 -12.64 -2.93 -4.02
N SER A 88 -13.94 -2.62 -4.01
CA SER A 88 -14.62 -1.98 -5.14
C SER A 88 -14.12 -0.56 -5.44
N LEU A 89 -13.47 0.09 -4.45
CA LEU A 89 -12.88 1.43 -4.55
C LEU A 89 -11.41 1.38 -4.98
N LEU A 90 -10.86 0.20 -5.27
CA LEU A 90 -9.49 -0.01 -5.71
C LEU A 90 -9.46 -0.56 -7.14
N LYS A 91 -8.36 -0.31 -7.85
CA LYS A 91 -8.08 -0.89 -9.17
C LYS A 91 -6.61 -1.29 -9.28
N GLY A 92 -6.34 -2.32 -10.08
CA GLY A 92 -4.99 -2.89 -10.24
C GLY A 92 -4.01 -2.05 -11.07
N ASN A 93 -4.50 -1.01 -11.77
CA ASN A 93 -3.62 -0.06 -12.44
C ASN A 93 -2.71 0.61 -11.40
N ARG A 94 -1.41 0.66 -11.70
CA ARG A 94 -0.42 1.27 -10.85
C ARG A 94 -0.16 2.69 -11.35
N ASN A 95 -0.47 3.67 -10.52
CA ASN A 95 -0.07 5.05 -10.71
C ASN A 95 1.17 5.35 -9.85
N GLY A 96 1.85 6.46 -10.12
CA GLY A 96 2.96 6.95 -9.32
C GLY A 96 2.72 8.41 -8.95
N VAL A 97 3.32 8.84 -7.84
CA VAL A 97 3.40 10.24 -7.44
C VAL A 97 4.86 10.64 -7.50
N ILE A 98 5.12 11.81 -8.07
CA ILE A 98 6.44 12.41 -8.12
C ILE A 98 6.46 13.47 -7.02
N LEU A 99 7.26 13.24 -5.99
CA LEU A 99 7.55 14.23 -4.97
C LEU A 99 8.74 15.04 -5.48
N SER A 100 8.49 16.26 -5.93
CA SER A 100 9.48 17.17 -6.47
C SER A 100 9.54 18.42 -5.60
N ASP A 101 10.74 18.82 -5.20
CA ASP A 101 10.99 20.18 -4.74
C ASP A 101 10.95 21.14 -5.94
N ILE A 102 10.63 22.40 -5.69
CA ILE A 102 10.08 23.41 -6.63
C ILE A 102 10.90 23.65 -7.92
N ASP A 103 12.13 23.14 -8.04
CA ASP A 103 13.03 23.40 -9.18
C ASP A 103 13.46 22.16 -9.99
N ASN A 104 12.97 20.95 -9.69
CA ASN A 104 13.42 19.72 -10.35
C ASN A 104 12.32 19.03 -11.18
N PHE A 105 12.42 19.04 -12.51
CA PHE A 105 11.55 18.21 -13.34
C PHE A 105 11.98 16.74 -13.28
N ALA A 106 11.00 15.83 -13.22
CA ALA A 106 11.22 14.41 -13.34
C ALA A 106 11.11 13.96 -14.80
N LEU A 107 12.14 13.27 -15.28
CA LEU A 107 12.15 12.65 -16.60
C LEU A 107 11.32 11.36 -16.60
N ILE A 108 10.47 11.20 -17.61
CA ILE A 108 9.62 10.03 -17.77
C ILE A 108 10.15 9.21 -18.93
N PHE A 109 10.32 7.91 -18.69
CA PHE A 109 10.73 6.91 -19.67
C PHE A 109 9.58 5.94 -19.93
N ASN A 110 9.53 5.39 -21.14
CA ASN A 110 8.49 4.40 -21.51
C ASN A 110 8.66 3.04 -20.82
N TYR A 111 9.89 2.65 -20.50
CA TYR A 111 10.25 1.48 -19.69
C TYR A 111 11.59 1.76 -18.98
N PRO A 112 11.99 0.95 -17.96
CA PRO A 112 13.26 1.15 -17.28
C PRO A 112 14.43 1.17 -18.28
N GLN A 113 15.23 2.23 -18.26
CA GLN A 113 16.36 2.46 -19.20
C GLN A 113 15.95 2.62 -20.68
N GLY A 114 14.67 2.94 -20.94
CA GLY A 114 14.17 3.25 -22.28
C GLY A 114 14.50 4.69 -22.73
N TYR A 115 13.73 5.20 -23.70
CA TYR A 115 13.87 6.58 -24.15
C TYR A 115 12.92 7.51 -23.38
N GLN A 116 13.33 8.78 -23.26
CA GLN A 116 12.54 9.80 -22.59
C GLN A 116 11.27 10.09 -23.40
N ILE A 117 10.10 9.96 -22.77
CA ILE A 117 8.79 10.29 -23.34
C ILE A 117 8.23 11.61 -22.83
N GLY A 118 8.82 12.19 -21.79
CA GLY A 118 8.35 13.47 -21.26
C GLY A 118 9.09 13.92 -20.02
N LYS A 119 8.62 15.05 -19.49
CA LYS A 119 9.00 15.61 -18.20
C LYS A 119 7.75 16.02 -17.42
N ILE A 120 7.73 15.81 -16.11
CA ILE A 120 6.69 16.31 -15.19
C ILE A 120 7.38 17.16 -14.13
N GLY A 121 6.80 18.32 -13.83
CA GLY A 121 7.41 19.42 -13.08
C GLY A 121 7.59 20.62 -14.00
#